data_AF-A0A8T5Q2H7-F1
#
_entry.id   AF-A0A8T5Q2H7-F1
#
_cell.length_a   1.000
_cell.length_b   1.000
_cell.length_c   1.000
_cell.angle_alpha   90.00
_cell.angle_beta   90.00
_cell.angle_gamma   90.00
#
_symmetry.space_group_name_H-M   'P 1'
#
loop_
_entity.id
_entity.type
_entity.pdbx_description
1 polymer ?
#
loop_
_entity_poly.entity_id
_entity_poly.type
_entity_poly.pdbx_seq_one_letter_code
_entity_poly.pdbx_strand_id
1 'polypeptide(L)' 'MITDSEFISFIELAQELCKSIPPYNSKFSKKTYNNHQKMIILVLKQKTKLSYDLLIEDLKTRTVVLEKISLTKSLIQVQ' A
#
# COMPACT_ATOMS: atom_id res chain seq x y z
N MET A 1 15.69 -1.61 -11.03
CA MET A 1 14.75 -1.99 -9.96
C MET A 1 14.45 -0.74 -9.16
N ILE A 2 13.19 -0.52 -8.75
CA ILE A 2 12.83 0.62 -7.90
C ILE A 2 13.46 0.41 -6.51
N THR A 3 14.18 1.42 -6.02
CA THR A 3 14.84 1.34 -4.72
C THR A 3 13.84 1.52 -3.58
N ASP A 4 14.19 1.05 -2.38
CA ASP A 4 13.36 1.28 -1.19
C ASP A 4 13.16 2.78 -0.92
N SER A 5 14.18 3.62 -1.19
CA SER A 5 14.06 5.07 -1.06
C SER A 5 13.00 5.66 -1.99
N GLU A 6 12.93 5.21 -3.25
CA GLU A 6 11.92 5.65 -4.21
C GLU A 6 10.50 5.21 -3.81
N PHE A 7 10.36 4.01 -3.24
CA PHE A 7 9.10 3.54 -2.68
C PHE A 7 8.64 4.39 -1.50
N ILE A 8 9.56 4.67 -0.56
CA ILE A 8 9.26 5.46 0.64
C ILE A 8 8.83 6.87 0.25
N SER A 9 9.62 7.58 -0.57
CA SER A 9 9.27 8.93 -1.01
C SER A 9 7.93 8.94 -1.77
N PHE A 10 7.64 7.90 -2.55
CA PHE A 10 6.37 7.78 -3.22
C PHE A 10 5.19 7.59 -2.25
N ILE A 11 5.35 6.74 -1.23
CA ILE A 11 4.33 6.50 -0.20
C ILE A 11 4.07 7.78 0.59
N GLU A 12 5.10 8.52 0.96
CA GLU A 12 4.97 9.80 1.69
C GLU A 12 4.16 10.81 0.87
N LEU A 13 4.47 10.97 -0.42
CA LEU A 13 3.70 11.82 -1.33
C LEU A 13 2.25 11.35 -1.47
N ALA A 14 2.02 10.05 -1.62
CA ALA A 14 0.69 9.49 -1.74
C ALA A 14 -0.13 9.65 -0.45
N GLN A 15 0.50 9.54 0.72
CA GLN A 15 -0.13 9.78 2.02
C GLN A 15 -0.52 11.24 2.18
N GLU A 16 0.34 12.18 1.79
CA GLU A 16 0.04 13.61 1.81
C GLU A 16 -1.15 13.93 0.90
N LEU A 17 -1.15 13.39 -0.32
CA LEU A 17 -2.27 13.53 -1.24
C LEU A 17 -3.56 12.94 -0.68
N CYS A 18 -3.49 11.79 -0.01
CA CYS A 18 -4.66 11.17 0.61
C CYS A 18 -5.24 12.01 1.76
N LYS A 19 -4.50 12.94 2.39
CA LYS A 19 -5.09 13.83 3.41
C LYS A 19 -6.16 14.76 2.85
N SER A 20 -6.19 14.96 1.53
CA SER A 20 -7.26 15.73 0.85
C SER A 20 -8.62 15.03 0.86
N ILE A 21 -8.66 13.71 1.13
CA ILE A 21 -9.89 12.93 1.21
C ILE A 21 -10.10 12.40 2.63
N PRO A 22 -11.35 12.29 3.11
CA PRO A 22 -11.61 11.74 4.42
C PRO A 22 -11.30 10.24 4.47
N PRO A 23 -10.67 9.75 5.56
CA PRO A 23 -10.41 8.32 5.72
C PRO A 23 -11.75 7.58 5.90
N TYR A 24 -12.00 6.62 5.03
CA TYR A 24 -13.19 5.78 5.06
C TYR A 24 -12.81 4.31 5.16
N ASN A 25 -13.39 3.67 6.17
CA ASN A 25 -13.35 2.23 6.37
C ASN A 25 -14.76 1.68 6.12
N SER A 26 -14.96 1.06 4.96
CA SER A 26 -16.23 0.40 4.67
C SER A 26 -16.48 -0.73 5.66
N LYS A 27 -17.68 -0.80 6.23
CA LYS A 27 -18.15 -1.97 6.99
C LYS A 27 -18.27 -3.22 6.11
N PHE A 28 -18.35 -3.05 4.78
CA PHE A 28 -18.56 -4.10 3.78
C PHE A 28 -17.29 -4.50 3.03
N SER A 29 -16.22 -3.69 3.05
CA SER A 29 -14.90 -4.22 2.72
C SER A 29 -14.45 -5.08 3.89
N LYS A 30 -13.65 -6.12 3.67
CA LYS A 30 -13.13 -7.02 4.72
C LYS A 30 -12.23 -6.32 5.78
N LYS A 31 -12.33 -4.98 5.95
CA LYS A 31 -11.54 -4.11 6.83
C LYS A 31 -10.02 -4.24 6.64
N THR A 32 -9.61 -4.87 5.54
CA THR A 32 -8.21 -5.17 5.25
C THR A 32 -7.41 -3.90 4.99
N TYR A 33 -8.04 -2.93 4.32
CA TYR A 33 -7.44 -1.65 3.95
C TYR A 33 -8.47 -0.52 4.07
N ASN A 34 -8.03 0.64 4.57
CA ASN A 34 -8.77 1.89 4.41
C ASN A 34 -8.67 2.39 2.96
N ASN A 35 -9.53 3.34 2.57
CA ASN A 35 -9.49 3.94 1.23
C ASN A 35 -8.12 4.52 0.85
N HIS A 36 -7.39 5.13 1.79
CA HIS A 36 -6.08 5.75 1.53
C HIS A 36 -5.03 4.66 1.22
N GLN A 37 -4.95 3.62 2.04
CA GLN A 37 -4.08 2.46 1.85
C GLN A 37 -4.37 1.78 0.52
N LYS A 38 -5.65 1.61 0.18
CA LYS A 38 -6.06 1.00 -1.09
C LYS A 38 -5.61 1.85 -2.27
N MET A 39 -5.71 3.18 -2.16
CA MET A 39 -5.23 4.10 -3.19
C MET A 39 -3.71 4.00 -3.36
N ILE A 40 -2.95 4.01 -2.27
CA ILE A 40 -1.49 3.85 -2.29
C ILE A 40 -1.09 2.56 -3.01
N ILE A 41 -1.71 1.43 -2.66
CA ILE A 41 -1.43 0.13 -3.30
C ILE A 41 -1.78 0.16 -4.79
N LEU A 42 -2.91 0.78 -5.18
CA LEU A 42 -3.32 0.88 -6.58
C LEU A 42 -2.33 1.69 -7.42
N VAL A 43 -1.83 2.81 -6.90
CA VAL A 43 -0.87 3.63 -7.65
C VAL A 43 0.51 2.97 -7.66
N LEU A 44 0.92 2.32 -6.57
CA LEU A 44 2.14 1.50 -6.56
C LEU A 44 2.09 0.40 -7.62
N LYS A 45 0.97 -0.30 -7.74
CA LYS A 45 0.74 -1.29 -8.81
C LYS A 45 0.94 -0.70 -10.21
N GLN A 46 0.40 0.49 -10.46
CA GLN A 46 0.57 1.17 -11.75
C GLN A 46 2.02 1.55 -12.02
N LYS A 47 2.73 2.06 -10.99
CA LYS A 47 4.13 2.49 -11.09
C LYS A 47 5.09 1.31 -11.32
N THR A 48 4.88 0.20 -10.62
CA THR A 48 5.73 -1.00 -10.73
C THR A 48 5.36 -1.87 -11.93
N LYS A 49 4.18 -1.66 -12.51
CA LYS A 49 3.59 -2.49 -13.58
C LYS A 49 3.44 -3.97 -13.17
N LEU A 50 3.35 -4.24 -11.86
CA LEU A 50 3.18 -5.58 -11.33
C LEU A 50 1.70 -5.99 -11.30
N SER A 51 1.44 -7.30 -11.27
CA SER A 51 0.14 -7.81 -10.85
C SER A 51 -0.06 -7.53 -9.35
N TYR A 52 -1.30 -7.67 -8.87
CA TYR A 52 -1.59 -7.49 -7.44
C TYR A 52 -0.78 -8.48 -6.59
N ASP A 53 -0.73 -9.75 -7.01
CA ASP A 53 -0.04 -10.81 -6.27
C ASP A 53 1.48 -10.57 -6.26
N LEU A 54 2.06 -10.20 -7.39
CA LEU A 54 3.50 -9.89 -7.46
C LEU A 54 3.87 -8.64 -6.66
N LEU A 55 3.01 -7.61 -6.66
CA LEU A 55 3.21 -6.44 -5.83
C LEU A 55 3.16 -6.82 -4.35
N ILE A 56 2.23 -7.69 -3.96
CA ILE A 56 2.10 -8.16 -2.59
C ILE A 56 3.34 -8.95 -2.17
N GLU A 57 3.84 -9.86 -3.01
CA GLU A 57 5.08 -10.60 -2.74
C GLU A 57 6.29 -9.67 -2.65
N ASP A 58 6.42 -8.69 -3.56
CA ASP A 58 7.48 -7.67 -3.48
C ASP A 58 7.39 -6.88 -2.16
N LEU A 59 6.19 -6.46 -1.76
CA LEU A 59 5.98 -5.74 -0.50
C LEU A 59 6.30 -6.61 0.73
N LYS A 60 6.03 -7.93 0.72
CA LYS A 60 6.42 -8.85 1.81
C LYS A 60 7.93 -8.84 2.08
N THR A 61 8.74 -8.65 1.03
CA THR A 61 10.20 -8.58 1.16
C THR A 61 10.68 -7.23 1.70
N ARG A 62 9.84 -6.19 1.69
CA ARG A 62 10.17 -4.80 2.05
C ARG A 62 9.45 -4.36 3.33
N THR A 63 9.93 -4.83 4.47
CA THR A 63 9.33 -4.56 5.79
C THR A 63 9.15 -3.08 6.11
N VAL A 64 10.12 -2.24 5.77
CA VAL A 64 10.09 -0.78 6.00
C VAL A 64 8.95 -0.12 5.21
N VAL A 65 8.72 -0.57 3.97
CA VAL A 65 7.68 -0.06 3.09
C VAL A 65 6.29 -0.41 3.63
N LEU A 66 6.11 -1.65 4.10
CA LEU A 66 4.87 -2.11 4.74
C LEU A 66 4.53 -1.32 6.00
N GLU A 67 5.52 -1.07 6.86
CA GLU A 67 5.37 -0.27 8.06
C GLU A 67 4.90 1.15 7.72
N LYS A 68 5.45 1.76 6.67
CA LYS A 68 5.01 3.10 6.23
C LYS A 68 3.60 3.13 5.69
N ILE A 69 3.14 2.12 4.97
CA ILE A 69 1.73 2.02 4.53
C ILE A 69 0.79 1.70 5.73
N SER A 70 1.34 1.41 6.92
CA SER A 70 0.60 0.97 8.10
C SER A 70 -0.21 -0.31 7.83
N LEU A 71 0.37 -1.25 7.07
CA LEU A 71 -0.21 -2.57 6.82
C LEU A 71 0.31 -3.56 7.86
N THR A 72 -0.58 -4.23 8.60
CA THR A 72 -0.20 -5.30 9.52
C THR A 72 0.23 -6.56 8.76
N LYS A 73 1.34 -7.19 9.20
CA LYS A 73 1.88 -8.44 8.62
C LYS A 73 0.86 -9.57 8.48
N SER A 74 -0.16 -9.63 9.33
CA SER A 74 -1.23 -10.63 9.27
C SER A 74 -2.13 -10.53 8.02
N LEU A 75 -2.14 -9.38 7.33
CA LEU A 75 -2.99 -9.12 6.17
C LEU A 75 -2.43 -9.71 4.87
N ILE A 76 -1.15 -10.11 4.86
CA ILE A 76 -0.46 -10.64 3.67
C ILE A 76 -0.41 -12.17 3.65
N GLN A 77 -0.95 -12.81 4.69
CA GLN A 77 -1.02 -14.27 4.82
C GLN A 77 -2.36 -14.85 4.36
N VAL A 78 -3.33 -14.03 3.96
CA VAL A 78 -4.68 -14.49 3.57
C VAL A 78 -5.06 -13.90 2.22
N GLN A 79 -4.48 -14.44 1.15
CA GLN A 79 -5.12 -14.55 -0.16
C GLN A 79 -4.86 -15.95 -0.70
#